data_AF-A0AAF3FIJ0-F1
#
_entry.id   AF-A0AAF3FIJ0-F1
#
_cell.length_a   1.000
_cell.length_b   1.000
_cell.length_c   1.000
_cell.angle_alpha   90.00
_cell.angle_beta   90.00
_cell.angle_gamma   90.00
#
_symmetry.space_group_name_H-M   'P 1'
#
loop_
_entity.id
_entity.type
_entity.pdbx_description
1 polymer ?
#
loop_
_entity_poly.entity_id
_entity_poly.type
_entity_poly.pdbx_seq_one_letter_code
_entity_poly.pdbx_strand_id
1 'polypeptide(L)'
;MTTGIYAFFYLYIFSSIILYFVSGALLIAMIVQIRLREKYSVFAVKFLIDLVTASCLLAMAFLDKSADNTQCGIVQVISASVPLVQCLLLMCEVIDWSLAAFSPIYFHQSSLICRILPFLIGALFSVIIMACLVIIDLDTEGECVESSNTAILTAYDMTLILALACAIALGVLLKKQLNSAFFRPVVFHFVATTLLLITPIIVIVIIRYVHLTKSHVACDIANLLVFVHSVAHSSYFVYNHEDVRQGLKATFCQFRVLTAIRQNSCVS
;
A
#
# COMPACT_ATOMS: atom_id res chain seq x y z
N MET A 1 5.58 11.85 -28.51
CA MET A 1 4.83 10.79 -27.80
C MET A 1 5.75 9.78 -27.10
N THR A 2 7.00 9.63 -27.55
CA THR A 2 8.01 8.73 -26.97
C THR A 2 8.58 9.17 -25.61
N THR A 3 8.75 10.48 -25.36
CA THR A 3 9.37 10.98 -24.11
C THR A 3 8.56 10.70 -22.83
N GLY A 4 7.23 10.66 -22.91
CA GLY A 4 6.36 10.37 -21.76
C GLY A 4 6.41 8.92 -21.29
N ILE A 5 6.57 7.97 -22.21
CA ILE A 5 6.63 6.53 -21.91
C ILE A 5 7.92 6.21 -21.13
N TYR A 6 9.06 6.76 -21.57
CA TYR A 6 10.32 6.60 -20.85
C TYR A 6 10.29 7.24 -19.46
N ALA A 7 9.58 8.36 -19.27
CA ALA A 7 9.47 8.99 -17.97
C ALA A 7 8.77 8.08 -16.95
N PHE A 8 7.62 7.48 -17.31
CA PHE A 8 6.91 6.55 -16.41
C PHE A 8 7.71 5.27 -16.15
N PHE A 9 8.45 4.76 -17.14
CA PHE A 9 9.35 3.63 -16.95
C PHE A 9 10.37 3.89 -15.82
N TYR A 10 11.10 5.00 -15.90
CA TYR A 10 12.10 5.34 -14.88
C TYR A 10 11.46 5.63 -13.52
N LEU A 11 10.30 6.30 -13.51
CA LEU A 11 9.56 6.57 -12.28
C LEU A 11 9.13 5.27 -11.58
N TYR A 12 8.64 4.27 -12.32
CA TYR A 12 8.24 2.99 -11.73
C TYR A 12 9.40 2.21 -11.14
N ILE A 13 10.53 2.15 -11.85
CA ILE A 13 11.74 1.51 -11.32
C ILE A 13 12.20 2.23 -10.05
N PHE A 14 12.28 3.56 -10.08
CA PHE A 14 12.71 4.35 -8.95
C PHE A 14 11.78 4.19 -7.74
N SER A 15 10.46 4.31 -7.96
CA SER A 15 9.44 4.11 -6.94
C SER A 15 9.48 2.71 -6.34
N SER A 16 9.64 1.68 -7.17
CA SER A 16 9.77 0.30 -6.73
C SER A 16 11.00 0.10 -5.83
N ILE A 17 12.17 0.57 -6.26
CA ILE A 17 13.43 0.46 -5.48
C ILE A 17 13.31 1.14 -4.13
N ILE A 18 12.77 2.36 -4.09
CA ILE A 18 12.56 3.08 -2.83
C ILE A 18 11.64 2.31 -1.91
N LEU A 19 10.51 1.83 -2.43
CA LEU A 19 9.51 1.14 -1.62
C LEU A 19 10.05 -0.20 -1.09
N TYR A 20 10.80 -0.94 -1.92
CA TYR A 20 11.53 -2.13 -1.48
C TYR A 20 12.50 -1.82 -0.35
N PHE A 21 13.29 -0.76 -0.48
CA PHE A 21 14.29 -0.41 0.52
C PHE A 21 13.64 0.03 1.84
N VAL A 22 12.66 0.93 1.79
CA VAL A 22 11.99 1.48 2.97
C VAL A 22 11.18 0.41 3.69
N SER A 23 10.28 -0.27 2.99
CA SER A 23 9.40 -1.27 3.60
C SER A 23 10.16 -2.55 3.95
N GLY A 24 11.18 -2.91 3.16
CA GLY A 24 12.06 -4.06 3.44
C GLY A 24 12.91 -3.84 4.69
N ALA A 25 13.54 -2.67 4.84
CA ALA A 25 14.33 -2.36 6.03
C ALA A 25 13.47 -2.36 7.30
N LEU A 26 12.25 -1.82 7.22
CA LEU A 26 11.27 -1.83 8.31
C LEU A 26 10.83 -3.25 8.68
N LEU A 27 10.47 -4.06 7.69
CA LEU A 27 10.05 -5.43 7.90
C LEU A 27 11.19 -6.26 8.53
N ILE A 28 12.41 -6.14 8.02
CA ILE A 28 13.58 -6.83 8.60
C ILE A 28 13.82 -6.38 10.04
N ALA A 29 13.76 -5.08 10.33
CA ALA A 29 13.93 -4.59 11.69
C ALA A 29 12.87 -5.16 12.65
N MET A 30 11.63 -5.31 12.20
CA MET A 30 10.58 -5.94 13.02
C MET A 30 10.78 -7.44 13.21
N ILE A 31 11.30 -8.16 12.20
CA ILE A 31 11.58 -9.60 12.31
C ILE A 31 12.73 -9.85 13.29
N VAL A 32 13.80 -9.05 13.18
CA VAL A 32 15.02 -9.21 13.97
C VAL A 32 14.85 -8.72 15.41
N GLN A 33 14.16 -7.61 15.62
CA GLN A 33 14.01 -7.00 16.95
C GLN A 33 12.71 -7.48 17.64
N ILE A 34 12.84 -8.39 18.62
CA ILE A 34 11.72 -8.97 19.38
C ILE A 34 10.80 -7.89 19.97
N ARG A 35 11.38 -6.82 20.53
CA ARG A 35 10.64 -5.72 21.15
C ARG A 35 9.75 -4.95 20.16
N LEU A 36 10.22 -4.78 18.91
CA LEU A 36 9.41 -4.14 17.86
C LEU A 36 8.30 -5.07 17.39
N ARG A 37 8.60 -6.37 17.26
CA ARG A 37 7.63 -7.38 16.86
C ARG A 37 6.41 -7.42 17.77
N GLU A 38 6.60 -7.41 19.09
CA GLU A 38 5.49 -7.48 20.05
C GLU A 38 4.57 -6.26 19.98
N LYS A 39 5.15 -5.06 19.76
CA LYS A 39 4.42 -3.80 19.82
C LYS A 39 3.78 -3.42 18.49
N TYR A 40 4.41 -3.77 17.38
CA TYR A 40 4.06 -3.28 16.05
C TYR A 40 3.72 -4.39 15.05
N SER A 41 3.64 -5.67 15.44
CA SER A 41 3.37 -6.81 14.53
C SER A 41 2.28 -6.56 13.48
N VAL A 42 1.23 -5.82 13.83
CA VAL A 42 0.14 -5.42 12.93
C VAL A 42 0.67 -4.68 11.68
N PHE A 43 1.67 -3.81 11.85
CA PHE A 43 2.30 -3.08 10.75
C PHE A 43 3.20 -3.95 9.87
N ALA A 44 3.57 -5.17 10.29
CA ALA A 44 4.39 -6.06 9.47
C ALA A 44 3.63 -6.50 8.21
N VAL A 45 2.31 -6.72 8.33
CA VAL A 45 1.43 -7.03 7.18
C VAL A 45 1.40 -5.85 6.21
N LYS A 46 1.38 -4.62 6.72
CA LYS A 46 1.43 -3.40 5.90
C LYS A 46 2.72 -3.32 5.08
N PHE A 47 3.87 -3.51 5.73
CA PHE A 47 5.16 -3.51 5.02
C PHE A 47 5.27 -4.64 4.00
N LEU A 48 4.69 -5.82 4.29
CA LEU A 48 4.62 -6.90 3.31
C LEU A 48 3.80 -6.50 2.07
N ILE A 49 2.64 -5.88 2.24
CA ILE A 49 1.82 -5.40 1.13
C ILE A 49 2.49 -4.26 0.37
N ASP A 50 3.25 -3.40 1.03
CA ASP A 50 4.07 -2.38 0.34
C ASP A 50 5.15 -3.05 -0.54
N LEU A 51 5.75 -4.17 -0.12
CA LEU A 51 6.68 -4.94 -0.96
C LEU A 51 5.97 -5.60 -2.15
N VAL A 52 4.73 -6.07 -1.96
CA VAL A 52 3.89 -6.55 -3.08
C VAL A 52 3.59 -5.40 -4.04
N THR A 53 3.24 -4.22 -3.53
CA THR A 53 3.00 -3.01 -4.32
C THR A 53 4.26 -2.63 -5.10
N ALA A 54 5.45 -2.66 -4.48
CA ALA A 54 6.72 -2.43 -5.16
C ALA A 54 6.97 -3.44 -6.29
N SER A 55 6.59 -4.71 -6.10
CA SER A 55 6.67 -5.76 -7.12
C SER A 55 5.72 -5.47 -8.29
N CYS A 56 4.49 -5.04 -8.01
CA CYS A 56 3.50 -4.64 -9.01
C CYS A 56 3.98 -3.42 -9.83
N LEU A 57 4.53 -2.39 -9.17
CA LEU A 57 5.10 -1.22 -9.84
C LEU A 57 6.26 -1.63 -10.76
N LEU A 58 7.13 -2.55 -10.31
CA LEU A 58 8.23 -3.06 -11.12
C LEU A 58 7.72 -3.82 -12.34
N ALA A 59 6.73 -4.70 -12.16
CA ALA A 59 6.10 -5.41 -13.27
C ALA A 59 5.51 -4.45 -14.31
N MET A 60 4.83 -3.39 -13.87
CA MET A 60 4.29 -2.36 -14.77
C MET A 60 5.36 -1.57 -15.53
N ALA A 61 6.60 -1.51 -15.05
CA ALA A 61 7.70 -0.92 -15.80
C ALA A 61 8.10 -1.78 -17.02
N PHE A 62 7.97 -3.10 -16.92
CA PHE A 62 8.41 -4.03 -17.97
C PHE A 62 7.29 -4.50 -18.91
N LEU A 63 6.02 -4.30 -18.53
CA LEU A 63 4.88 -4.62 -19.37
C LEU A 63 4.67 -3.52 -20.43
N ASP A 64 4.65 -3.92 -21.71
CA ASP A 64 4.43 -3.00 -22.82
C ASP A 64 2.93 -2.76 -23.00
N LYS A 65 2.50 -1.54 -22.70
CA LYS A 65 1.10 -1.11 -22.83
C LYS A 65 0.64 -0.96 -24.29
N SER A 66 1.57 -1.01 -25.24
CA SER A 66 1.32 -0.74 -26.66
C SER A 66 1.45 -1.96 -27.58
N ALA A 67 1.97 -3.09 -27.08
CA ALA A 67 2.31 -4.23 -27.92
C ALA A 67 1.19 -5.28 -28.07
N ASP A 68 0.32 -5.46 -27.06
CA ASP A 68 -0.68 -6.54 -27.04
C ASP A 68 -1.90 -6.21 -26.16
N ASN A 69 -3.11 -6.62 -26.59
CA ASN A 69 -4.36 -6.38 -25.85
C ASN A 69 -4.36 -7.10 -24.49
N THR A 70 -3.76 -8.29 -24.42
CA THR A 70 -3.66 -9.08 -23.18
C THR A 70 -2.71 -8.43 -22.15
N GLN A 71 -1.56 -7.89 -22.58
CA GLN A 71 -0.63 -7.22 -21.66
C GLN A 71 -1.23 -5.93 -21.10
N CYS A 72 -2.03 -5.25 -21.91
CA CYS A 72 -2.69 -4.01 -21.55
C CYS A 72 -3.80 -4.22 -20.49
N GLY A 73 -4.60 -5.29 -20.59
CA GLY A 73 -5.57 -5.68 -19.56
C GLY A 73 -4.93 -6.01 -18.21
N ILE A 74 -3.84 -6.79 -18.22
CA ILE A 74 -3.04 -7.11 -17.01
C ILE A 74 -2.55 -5.85 -16.30
N VAL A 75 -2.05 -4.86 -17.05
CA VAL A 75 -1.59 -3.58 -16.47
C VAL A 75 -2.73 -2.84 -15.78
N GLN A 76 -3.92 -2.82 -16.38
CA GLN A 76 -5.07 -2.14 -15.78
C GLN A 76 -5.58 -2.88 -14.53
N VAL A 77 -5.60 -4.22 -14.54
CA VAL A 77 -5.96 -5.04 -13.39
C VAL A 77 -4.99 -4.78 -12.23
N ILE A 78 -3.68 -4.82 -12.48
CA ILE A 78 -2.66 -4.49 -11.48
C ILE A 78 -2.86 -3.06 -10.96
N SER A 79 -3.13 -2.10 -11.84
CA SER A 79 -3.32 -0.71 -11.46
C SER A 79 -4.56 -0.46 -10.61
N ALA A 80 -5.65 -1.20 -10.86
CA ALA A 80 -6.89 -1.06 -10.10
C ALA A 80 -6.83 -1.77 -8.75
N SER A 81 -6.06 -2.86 -8.67
CA SER A 81 -5.97 -3.68 -7.47
C SER A 81 -5.03 -3.09 -6.42
N VAL A 82 -3.90 -2.50 -6.81
CA VAL A 82 -2.94 -1.83 -5.91
C VAL A 82 -3.60 -0.85 -4.94
N PRO A 83 -4.38 0.16 -5.39
CA PRO A 83 -5.05 1.09 -4.48
C PRO A 83 -6.14 0.41 -3.63
N LEU A 84 -6.83 -0.61 -4.17
CA LEU A 84 -7.85 -1.35 -3.44
C LEU A 84 -7.27 -2.11 -2.24
N VAL A 85 -6.14 -2.81 -2.44
CA VAL A 85 -5.44 -3.53 -1.37
C VAL A 85 -4.99 -2.56 -0.27
N GLN A 86 -4.43 -1.41 -0.67
CA GLN A 86 -3.99 -0.38 0.28
C GLN A 86 -5.19 0.21 1.06
N CYS A 87 -6.33 0.42 0.42
CA CYS A 87 -7.59 0.81 1.06
C CYS A 87 -8.09 -0.21 2.09
N LEU A 88 -8.05 -1.50 1.76
CA LEU A 88 -8.48 -2.57 2.66
C LEU A 88 -7.61 -2.63 3.92
N LEU A 89 -6.29 -2.53 3.76
CA LEU A 89 -5.39 -2.45 4.91
C LEU A 89 -5.62 -1.21 5.77
N LEU A 90 -5.85 -0.06 5.13
CA LEU A 90 -6.17 1.17 5.82
C LEU A 90 -7.47 1.02 6.62
N MET A 91 -8.48 0.34 6.08
CA MET A 91 -9.71 0.04 6.81
C MET A 91 -9.44 -0.81 8.06
N CYS A 92 -8.62 -1.86 7.95
CA CYS A 92 -8.22 -2.66 9.10
C CYS A 92 -7.51 -1.82 10.17
N GLU A 93 -6.64 -0.90 9.74
CA GLU A 93 -5.94 0.03 10.63
C GLU A 93 -6.89 0.99 11.34
N VAL A 94 -7.81 1.60 10.62
CA VAL A 94 -8.82 2.50 11.20
C VAL A 94 -9.73 1.76 12.18
N ILE A 95 -10.05 0.50 11.93
CA ILE A 95 -10.79 -0.36 12.88
C ILE A 95 -9.97 -0.59 14.15
N ASP A 96 -8.68 -0.97 14.05
CA ASP A 96 -7.82 -1.19 15.22
C ASP A 96 -7.73 0.08 16.09
N TRP A 97 -7.54 1.23 15.45
CA TRP A 97 -7.49 2.53 16.14
C TRP A 97 -8.84 2.92 16.76
N SER A 98 -9.94 2.59 16.08
CA SER A 98 -11.29 2.79 16.61
C SER A 98 -11.52 1.93 17.85
N LEU A 99 -11.15 0.65 17.81
CA LEU A 99 -11.27 -0.24 18.97
C LEU A 99 -10.39 0.24 20.13
N ALA A 100 -9.16 0.69 19.86
CA ALA A 100 -8.30 1.27 20.89
C ALA A 100 -8.90 2.54 21.52
N ALA A 101 -9.55 3.40 20.72
CA ALA A 101 -10.10 4.68 21.18
C ALA A 101 -11.49 4.57 21.82
N PHE A 102 -12.31 3.60 21.44
CA PHE A 102 -13.70 3.43 21.90
C PHE A 102 -13.87 2.26 22.87
N SER A 103 -13.00 1.26 22.84
CA SER A 103 -13.11 0.02 23.63
C SER A 103 -11.76 -0.45 24.20
N PRO A 104 -11.07 0.38 25.01
CA PRO A 104 -9.70 0.11 25.45
C PRO A 104 -9.56 -1.14 26.33
N ILE A 105 -10.58 -1.49 27.12
CA ILE A 105 -10.55 -2.66 28.00
C ILE A 105 -10.44 -3.96 27.18
N TYR A 106 -11.26 -4.08 26.13
CA TYR A 106 -11.23 -5.22 25.22
C TYR A 106 -9.93 -5.26 24.41
N PHE A 107 -9.39 -4.09 24.07
CA PHE A 107 -8.13 -3.98 23.35
C PHE A 107 -6.93 -4.50 24.15
N HIS A 108 -6.84 -4.18 25.45
CA HIS A 108 -5.74 -4.62 26.31
C HIS A 108 -5.79 -6.11 26.69
N GLN A 109 -6.97 -6.73 26.65
CA GLN A 109 -7.15 -8.16 26.92
C GLN A 109 -7.00 -9.04 25.68
N SER A 110 -7.00 -8.44 24.48
CA SER A 110 -6.93 -9.17 23.21
C SER A 110 -5.52 -9.69 22.94
N SER A 111 -5.42 -10.94 22.49
CA SER A 111 -4.14 -11.54 22.09
C SER A 111 -3.59 -10.88 20.82
N LEU A 112 -2.26 -10.97 20.61
CA LEU A 112 -1.59 -10.47 19.41
C LEU A 112 -2.21 -11.04 18.12
N ILE A 113 -2.57 -12.33 18.13
CA ILE A 113 -3.17 -13.01 16.98
C ILE A 113 -4.55 -12.45 16.66
N CYS A 114 -5.38 -12.20 17.67
CA CYS A 114 -6.70 -11.59 17.47
C CYS A 114 -6.62 -10.17 16.88
N ARG A 115 -5.55 -9.42 17.18
CA ARG A 115 -5.30 -8.09 16.62
C ARG A 115 -4.78 -8.12 15.18
N ILE A 116 -3.99 -9.14 14.81
CA ILE A 116 -3.48 -9.32 13.45
C ILE A 116 -4.54 -9.94 12.52
N LEU A 117 -5.47 -10.73 13.05
CA LEU A 117 -6.46 -11.47 12.27
C LEU A 117 -7.27 -10.62 11.28
N PRO A 118 -7.79 -9.42 11.62
CA PRO A 118 -8.47 -8.56 10.65
C PRO A 118 -7.60 -8.18 9.45
N PHE A 119 -6.30 -7.97 9.67
CA PHE A 119 -5.34 -7.64 8.61
C PHE A 119 -5.04 -8.84 7.72
N LEU A 120 -4.95 -10.04 8.29
CA LEU A 120 -4.80 -11.28 7.51
C LEU A 120 -6.04 -11.55 6.66
N ILE A 121 -7.23 -11.36 7.23
CA ILE A 121 -8.51 -11.48 6.52
C ILE A 121 -8.58 -10.45 5.39
N GLY A 122 -8.24 -9.18 5.66
CA GLY A 122 -8.18 -8.12 4.65
C GLY A 122 -7.19 -8.42 3.52
N ALA A 123 -6.00 -8.94 3.85
CA ALA A 123 -5.01 -9.38 2.87
C ALA A 123 -5.51 -10.56 2.02
N LEU A 124 -6.18 -11.54 2.64
CA LEU A 124 -6.79 -12.66 1.92
C LEU A 124 -7.87 -12.18 0.94
N PHE A 125 -8.78 -11.31 1.38
CA PHE A 125 -9.78 -10.71 0.49
C PHE A 125 -9.15 -9.94 -0.66
N SER A 126 -8.05 -9.23 -0.40
CA SER A 126 -7.30 -8.51 -1.42
C SER A 126 -6.77 -9.45 -2.51
N VAL A 127 -6.21 -10.60 -2.13
CA VAL A 127 -5.73 -11.63 -3.07
C VAL A 127 -6.88 -12.23 -3.88
N ILE A 128 -8.01 -12.53 -3.23
CA ILE A 128 -9.20 -13.08 -3.90
C ILE A 128 -9.71 -12.08 -4.94
N ILE A 129 -9.84 -10.80 -4.57
CA ILE A 129 -10.32 -9.76 -5.50
C ILE A 129 -9.36 -9.60 -6.68
N MET A 130 -8.05 -9.58 -6.44
CA MET A 130 -7.05 -9.55 -7.53
C MET A 130 -7.23 -10.73 -8.49
N ALA A 131 -7.36 -11.95 -7.95
CA ALA A 131 -7.54 -13.15 -8.78
C ALA A 131 -8.83 -13.09 -9.59
N CYS A 132 -9.94 -12.63 -9.00
CA CYS A 132 -11.20 -12.45 -9.70
C CYS A 132 -11.09 -11.41 -10.83
N LEU A 133 -10.42 -10.27 -10.59
CA LEU A 133 -10.21 -9.25 -11.61
C LEU A 133 -9.39 -9.77 -12.80
N VAL A 134 -8.36 -10.57 -12.52
CA VAL A 134 -7.56 -11.23 -13.58
C VAL A 134 -8.41 -12.22 -14.38
N ILE A 135 -9.21 -13.05 -13.73
CA ILE A 135 -10.06 -14.04 -14.42
C ILE A 135 -11.07 -13.34 -15.32
N ILE A 136 -11.70 -12.27 -14.84
CA ILE A 136 -12.67 -11.49 -15.63
C ILE A 136 -11.99 -10.87 -16.85
N ASP A 137 -10.80 -10.30 -16.68
CA ASP A 137 -10.03 -9.72 -17.80
C ASP A 137 -9.66 -10.77 -18.85
N LEU A 138 -9.26 -11.98 -18.42
CA LEU A 138 -8.91 -13.09 -19.33
C LEU A 138 -10.10 -13.64 -20.12
N ASP A 139 -11.32 -13.53 -19.59
CA ASP A 139 -12.55 -14.08 -20.21
C ASP A 139 -13.22 -13.08 -21.17
N THR A 140 -12.77 -11.82 -21.21
CA THR A 140 -13.41 -10.77 -22.02
C THR A 140 -12.67 -10.53 -23.34
N GLU A 141 -13.23 -11.00 -24.46
CA GLU A 141 -12.70 -10.71 -25.79
C GLU A 141 -12.99 -9.25 -26.19
N GLY A 142 -11.94 -8.43 -26.40
CA GLY A 142 -12.08 -7.06 -26.91
C GLY A 142 -10.78 -6.24 -26.89
N GLU A 143 -10.82 -5.04 -27.49
CA GLU A 143 -9.73 -4.06 -27.35
C GLU A 143 -9.57 -3.68 -25.87
N CYS A 144 -8.32 -3.59 -25.38
CA CYS A 144 -7.94 -3.36 -23.97
C CYS A 144 -8.69 -2.20 -23.27
N VAL A 145 -9.27 -1.30 -24.06
CA VAL A 145 -9.84 -0.05 -23.60
C VAL A 145 -11.37 -0.12 -23.51
N GLU A 146 -12.07 -1.11 -24.08
CA GLU A 146 -13.53 -1.23 -23.98
C GLU A 146 -14.00 -2.43 -23.15
N SER A 147 -13.33 -3.59 -23.23
CA SER A 147 -13.79 -4.86 -22.63
C SER A 147 -13.60 -4.96 -21.11
N SER A 148 -12.49 -4.43 -20.58
CA SER A 148 -12.09 -4.55 -19.16
C SER A 148 -12.71 -3.46 -18.24
N ASN A 149 -13.34 -2.44 -18.83
CA ASN A 149 -13.73 -1.21 -18.13
C ASN A 149 -14.70 -1.43 -16.96
N THR A 150 -15.63 -2.36 -17.04
CA THR A 150 -16.67 -2.52 -16.00
C THR A 150 -16.09 -3.07 -14.69
N ALA A 151 -15.24 -4.08 -14.76
CA ALA A 151 -14.59 -4.67 -13.60
C ALA A 151 -13.57 -3.71 -12.97
N ILE A 152 -12.76 -3.06 -13.80
CA ILE A 152 -11.78 -2.05 -13.36
C ILE A 152 -12.47 -0.87 -12.68
N LEU A 153 -13.53 -0.34 -13.31
CA LEU A 153 -14.28 0.78 -12.76
C LEU A 153 -14.96 0.40 -11.44
N THR A 154 -15.48 -0.83 -11.35
CA THR A 154 -16.03 -1.37 -10.09
C THR A 154 -14.96 -1.45 -9.01
N ALA A 155 -13.73 -1.87 -9.32
CA ALA A 155 -12.64 -1.90 -8.36
C ALA A 155 -12.27 -0.50 -7.85
N TYR A 156 -12.25 0.50 -8.73
CA TYR A 156 -12.04 1.90 -8.32
C TYR A 156 -13.22 2.46 -7.52
N ASP A 157 -14.46 2.14 -7.88
CA ASP A 157 -15.66 2.54 -7.13
C ASP A 157 -15.63 1.94 -5.71
N MET A 158 -15.26 0.66 -5.57
CA MET A 158 -15.07 0.02 -4.26
C MET A 158 -13.94 0.65 -3.46
N THR A 159 -12.82 0.96 -4.12
CA THR A 159 -11.69 1.68 -3.49
C THR A 159 -12.15 3.03 -2.94
N LEU A 160 -12.95 3.78 -3.69
CA LEU A 160 -13.50 5.07 -3.29
C LEU A 160 -14.44 4.94 -2.08
N ILE A 161 -15.35 3.95 -2.10
CA ILE A 161 -16.27 3.69 -0.98
C ILE A 161 -15.48 3.37 0.29
N LEU A 162 -14.48 2.50 0.20
CA LEU A 162 -13.63 2.12 1.33
C LEU A 162 -12.81 3.32 1.86
N ALA A 163 -12.19 4.10 0.96
CA ALA A 163 -11.44 5.29 1.34
C ALA A 163 -12.32 6.31 2.05
N LEU A 164 -13.56 6.52 1.57
CA LEU A 164 -14.52 7.45 2.15
C LEU A 164 -14.96 6.99 3.55
N ALA A 165 -15.25 5.70 3.71
CA ALA A 165 -15.57 5.12 5.01
C ALA A 165 -14.41 5.31 6.02
N CYS A 166 -13.17 5.08 5.59
CA CYS A 166 -11.98 5.32 6.40
C CYS A 166 -11.82 6.79 6.78
N ALA A 167 -12.01 7.72 5.83
CA ALA A 167 -11.91 9.15 6.07
C ALA A 167 -12.97 9.62 7.09
N ILE A 168 -14.21 9.15 6.98
CA ILE A 168 -15.29 9.46 7.92
C ILE A 168 -14.94 8.95 9.32
N ALA A 169 -14.52 7.69 9.44
CA ALA A 169 -14.15 7.10 10.73
C ALA A 169 -12.95 7.82 11.38
N LEU A 170 -11.92 8.18 10.60
CA LEU A 170 -10.81 9.00 11.07
C LEU A 170 -11.25 10.40 11.49
N GLY A 171 -12.19 11.02 10.78
CA GLY A 171 -12.78 12.31 11.17
C GLY A 171 -13.52 12.24 12.52
N VAL A 172 -14.26 11.16 12.75
CA VAL A 172 -14.91 10.89 14.06
C VAL A 172 -13.87 10.69 15.15
N LEU A 173 -12.79 9.94 14.87
CA LEU A 173 -11.68 9.75 15.79
C LEU A 173 -10.97 11.07 16.13
N LEU A 174 -10.72 11.92 15.14
CA LEU A 174 -10.11 13.24 15.32
C LEU A 174 -10.92 14.08 16.29
N LYS A 175 -12.24 14.17 16.08
CA LYS A 175 -13.15 14.93 16.95
C LYS A 175 -13.07 14.44 18.41
N LYS A 176 -12.95 13.13 18.62
CA LYS A 176 -12.87 12.55 19.98
C LYS A 176 -11.49 12.74 20.63
N GLN A 177 -10.42 12.75 19.83
CA GLN A 177 -9.03 12.75 20.29
C GLN A 177 -8.35 14.13 20.25
N LEU A 178 -9.10 15.23 20.10
CA LEU A 178 -8.57 16.59 19.92
C LEU A 178 -7.51 17.02 20.96
N ASN A 179 -7.63 16.55 22.20
CA ASN A 179 -6.74 16.92 23.30
C ASN A 179 -5.79 15.80 23.75
N SER A 180 -5.67 14.71 22.97
CA SER A 180 -4.82 13.57 23.34
C SER A 180 -3.51 13.53 22.55
N ALA A 181 -2.55 12.76 23.06
CA ALA A 181 -1.31 12.47 22.34
C ALA A 181 -1.54 11.76 20.98
N PHE A 182 -2.74 11.20 20.77
CA PHE A 182 -3.13 10.53 19.53
C PHE A 182 -3.59 11.50 18.44
N PHE A 183 -3.82 12.79 18.74
CA PHE A 183 -4.28 13.77 17.74
C PHE A 183 -3.36 13.83 16.51
N ARG A 184 -2.05 14.03 16.72
CA ARG A 184 -1.07 14.16 15.61
C ARG A 184 -1.01 12.91 14.73
N PRO A 185 -0.90 11.68 15.28
CA PRO A 185 -1.02 10.45 14.50
C PRO A 185 -2.32 10.37 13.71
N VAL A 186 -3.47 10.64 14.31
CA VAL A 186 -4.76 10.52 13.60
C VAL A 186 -4.86 11.56 12.47
N VAL A 187 -4.37 12.80 12.67
CA VAL A 187 -4.36 13.83 11.62
C VAL A 187 -3.52 13.39 10.43
N PHE A 188 -2.34 12.82 10.68
CA PHE A 188 -1.51 12.30 9.59
C PHE A 188 -2.23 11.21 8.80
N HIS A 189 -2.85 10.24 9.47
CA HIS A 189 -3.58 9.16 8.78
C HIS A 189 -4.77 9.71 8.00
N PHE A 190 -5.46 10.74 8.51
CA PHE A 190 -6.54 11.41 7.78
C PHE A 190 -6.03 12.10 6.50
N VAL A 191 -4.92 12.83 6.56
CA VAL A 191 -4.30 13.45 5.38
C VAL A 191 -3.80 12.39 4.39
N ALA A 192 -3.15 11.34 4.86
CA ALA A 192 -2.69 10.22 4.02
C ALA A 192 -3.86 9.49 3.34
N THR A 193 -4.99 9.32 4.06
CA THR A 193 -6.24 8.76 3.51
C THR A 193 -6.81 9.67 2.42
N THR A 194 -6.72 10.99 2.58
CA THR A 194 -7.21 11.95 1.59
C THR A 194 -6.43 11.83 0.28
N LEU A 195 -5.12 11.62 0.34
CA LEU A 195 -4.30 11.34 -0.86
C LEU A 195 -4.77 10.06 -1.56
N LEU A 196 -5.06 9.01 -0.79
CA LEU A 196 -5.52 7.74 -1.33
C LEU A 196 -6.95 7.82 -1.89
N LEU A 197 -7.76 8.76 -1.41
CA LEU A 197 -9.12 9.04 -1.90
C LEU A 197 -9.11 9.82 -3.23
N ILE A 198 -8.10 10.68 -3.45
CA ILE A 198 -7.91 11.39 -4.72
C ILE A 198 -7.58 10.40 -5.85
N THR A 199 -6.83 9.33 -5.56
CA THR A 199 -6.42 8.28 -6.51
C THR A 199 -7.58 7.71 -7.34
N PRO A 200 -8.61 7.05 -6.76
CA PRO A 200 -9.73 6.50 -7.52
C PRO A 200 -10.57 7.60 -8.19
N ILE A 201 -10.69 8.78 -7.59
CA ILE A 201 -11.48 9.89 -8.17
C ILE A 201 -10.89 10.34 -9.50
N ILE A 202 -9.56 10.54 -9.57
CA ILE A 202 -8.89 10.95 -10.82
C ILE A 202 -9.14 9.92 -11.92
N VAL A 203 -9.02 8.62 -11.59
CA VAL A 203 -9.18 7.55 -12.58
C VAL A 203 -10.62 7.43 -13.04
N ILE A 204 -11.59 7.39 -12.12
CA ILE A 204 -13.02 7.33 -12.45
C ILE A 204 -13.42 8.52 -13.32
N VAL A 205 -12.96 9.73 -12.98
CA VAL A 205 -13.31 10.93 -13.75
C VAL A 205 -12.74 10.88 -15.16
N ILE A 206 -11.48 10.46 -15.32
CA ILE A 206 -10.85 10.38 -16.64
C ILE A 206 -11.52 9.30 -17.49
N ILE A 207 -11.76 8.11 -16.94
CA ILE A 207 -12.41 7.00 -17.65
C ILE A 207 -13.86 7.35 -18.04
N ARG A 208 -14.66 7.92 -17.13
CA ARG A 208 -16.08 8.19 -17.38
C ARG A 208 -16.36 9.45 -18.20
N TYR A 209 -15.51 10.49 -18.10
CA TYR A 209 -15.85 11.82 -18.64
C TYR A 209 -14.86 12.37 -19.68
N VAL A 210 -13.58 11.98 -19.66
CA VAL A 210 -12.53 12.58 -20.53
C VAL A 210 -12.30 11.76 -21.81
N HIS A 211 -13.09 10.70 -22.01
CA HIS A 211 -12.95 9.70 -23.07
C HIS A 211 -11.64 8.88 -22.94
N LEU A 212 -11.76 7.63 -23.40
CA LEU A 212 -10.89 6.50 -23.10
C LEU A 212 -9.41 6.62 -23.53
N THR A 213 -9.08 7.55 -24.42
CA THR A 213 -7.72 7.71 -24.99
C THR A 213 -6.62 8.07 -23.98
N LYS A 214 -6.99 8.44 -22.74
CA LYS A 214 -6.04 8.81 -21.66
C LYS A 214 -6.16 7.94 -20.40
N SER A 215 -6.91 6.84 -20.43
CA SER A 215 -7.12 5.96 -19.26
C SER A 215 -5.80 5.43 -18.67
N HIS A 216 -4.85 5.03 -19.51
CA HIS A 216 -3.54 4.54 -19.08
C HIS A 216 -2.72 5.58 -18.29
N VAL A 217 -2.81 6.86 -18.67
CA VAL A 217 -2.13 7.95 -17.96
C VAL A 217 -2.77 8.17 -16.59
N ALA A 218 -4.09 8.01 -16.46
CA ALA A 218 -4.77 8.10 -15.18
C ALA A 218 -4.34 6.98 -14.23
N CYS A 219 -4.30 5.74 -14.74
CA CYS A 219 -3.75 4.59 -14.01
C CYS A 219 -2.30 4.85 -13.55
N ASP A 220 -1.48 5.43 -14.42
CA ASP A 220 -0.09 5.76 -14.06
C ASP A 220 0.02 6.78 -12.94
N ILE A 221 -0.76 7.86 -13.01
CA ILE A 221 -0.81 8.87 -11.95
C ILE A 221 -1.32 8.24 -10.64
N ALA A 222 -2.35 7.40 -10.72
CA ALA A 222 -2.92 6.72 -9.57
C ALA A 222 -1.90 5.84 -8.85
N ASN A 223 -1.14 5.03 -9.58
CA ASN A 223 -0.10 4.18 -9.03
C ASN A 223 1.01 4.99 -8.34
N LEU A 224 1.41 6.12 -8.94
CA LEU A 224 2.39 7.02 -8.32
C LEU A 224 1.85 7.68 -7.05
N LEU A 225 0.56 8.04 -6.99
CA LEU A 225 -0.06 8.55 -5.77
C LEU A 225 -0.11 7.50 -4.66
N VAL A 226 -0.40 6.24 -4.99
CA VAL A 226 -0.31 5.13 -4.03
C VAL A 226 1.11 4.96 -3.51
N PHE A 227 2.12 5.03 -4.39
CA PHE A 227 3.52 5.02 -3.97
C PHE A 227 3.83 6.14 -2.97
N VAL A 228 3.43 7.39 -3.28
CA VAL A 228 3.62 8.53 -2.38
C VAL A 228 2.93 8.30 -1.04
N HIS A 229 1.71 7.75 -1.04
CA HIS A 229 1.01 7.35 0.18
C HIS A 229 1.81 6.34 1.01
N SER A 230 2.28 5.23 0.41
CA SER A 230 3.03 4.20 1.13
C SER A 230 4.34 4.71 1.72
N VAL A 231 5.09 5.52 0.96
CA VAL A 231 6.33 6.13 1.44
C VAL A 231 6.07 7.14 2.56
N ALA A 232 5.06 7.99 2.42
CA ALA A 232 4.67 8.94 3.46
C ALA A 232 4.31 8.20 4.75
N HIS A 233 3.53 7.12 4.65
CA HIS A 233 3.11 6.31 5.79
C HIS A 233 4.30 5.67 6.51
N SER A 234 5.19 5.02 5.77
CA SER A 234 6.39 4.39 6.32
C SER A 234 7.35 5.42 6.93
N SER A 235 7.52 6.57 6.29
CA SER A 235 8.36 7.66 6.78
C SER A 235 7.80 8.26 8.07
N TYR A 236 6.49 8.50 8.12
CA TYR A 236 5.83 8.99 9.33
C TYR A 236 5.91 7.98 10.47
N PHE A 237 5.75 6.68 10.18
CA PHE A 237 5.89 5.63 11.18
C PHE A 237 7.28 5.64 11.83
N VAL A 238 8.35 5.78 11.05
CA VAL A 238 9.73 5.94 11.56
C VAL A 238 9.91 7.25 12.33
N TYR A 239 9.36 8.35 11.82
CA TYR A 239 9.47 9.65 12.46
C TYR A 239 8.75 9.72 13.81
N ASN A 240 7.60 9.07 13.94
CA ASN A 240 6.80 9.13 15.15
C ASN A 240 7.30 8.18 16.24
N HIS A 241 7.95 7.06 15.88
CA HIS A 241 8.32 6.00 16.82
C HIS A 241 9.84 5.93 17.06
N GLU A 242 10.28 6.34 18.25
CA GLU A 242 11.70 6.36 18.61
C GLU A 242 12.32 4.96 18.71
N ASP A 243 11.58 4.01 19.29
CA ASP A 243 11.96 2.61 19.38
C ASP A 243 12.18 1.98 17.99
N VAL A 244 11.38 2.35 16.99
CA VAL A 244 11.57 1.92 15.60
C VAL A 244 12.89 2.48 15.03
N ARG A 245 13.18 3.78 15.26
CA ARG A 245 14.46 4.38 14.82
C ARG A 245 15.67 3.70 15.45
N GLN A 246 15.61 3.44 16.75
CA GLN A 246 16.67 2.75 17.48
C GLN A 246 16.82 1.31 17.00
N GLY A 247 15.71 0.59 16.80
CA GLY A 247 15.72 -0.77 16.29
C GLY A 247 16.29 -0.89 14.87
N LEU A 248 15.96 0.05 13.97
CA LEU A 248 16.58 0.13 12.64
C LEU A 248 18.09 0.28 12.73
N LYS A 249 18.59 1.23 13.53
CA LYS A 249 20.03 1.43 13.75
C LYS A 249 20.70 0.18 14.31
N ALA A 250 20.08 -0.47 15.28
CA ALA A 250 20.59 -1.71 15.87
C ALA A 250 20.68 -2.85 14.85
N THR A 251 19.65 -3.03 14.03
CA THR A 251 19.61 -4.04 12.97
C THR A 251 20.72 -3.81 11.93
N PHE A 252 20.90 -2.56 11.45
CA PHE A 252 22.02 -2.25 10.55
C PHE A 252 23.39 -2.48 11.18
N CYS A 253 23.55 -2.18 12.48
CA CYS A 253 24.78 -2.45 13.22
C CYS A 253 25.06 -3.96 13.32
N GLN A 254 24.05 -4.77 13.64
CA GLN A 254 24.16 -6.23 13.68
C GLN A 254 24.59 -6.82 12.33
N PHE A 255 24.01 -6.35 11.22
CA PHE A 255 24.44 -6.78 9.89
C PHE A 255 25.88 -6.39 9.56
N ARG A 256 26.33 -5.19 9.97
CA ARG A 256 27.74 -4.79 9.82
C ARG A 256 28.69 -5.68 10.61
N VAL A 257 28.33 -6.04 11.83
CA VAL A 257 29.15 -6.95 12.67
C VAL A 257 29.19 -8.36 12.05
N LEU A 258 28.04 -8.89 11.61
CA LEU A 258 27.98 -10.22 10.99
C LEU A 258 28.76 -10.28 9.67
N THR A 259 28.71 -9.23 8.85
CA THR A 259 29.49 -9.15 7.60
C THR A 259 30.99 -9.03 7.86
N ALA A 260 31.41 -8.26 8.86
CA ALA A 260 32.81 -8.15 9.27
C ALA A 260 33.37 -9.47 9.82
N ILE A 261 32.61 -10.19 10.66
CA ILE A 261 33.01 -11.52 11.16
C ILE A 261 33.14 -12.50 10.01
N ARG A 262 32.16 -12.54 9.09
CA ARG A 262 32.17 -13.44 7.93
C ARG A 262 33.36 -13.18 6.99
N GLN A 263 33.74 -11.92 6.80
CA GLN A 263 34.94 -11.58 6.02
C GLN A 263 36.23 -12.08 6.69
N ASN A 264 36.35 -11.96 8.02
CA ASN A 264 37.50 -12.47 8.74
C ASN A 264 37.57 -14.02 8.75
N SER A 265 36.43 -14.71 8.68
CA SER A 265 36.37 -16.18 8.60
C SER A 265 36.65 -16.77 7.21
N CYS A 266 36.69 -15.96 6.14
CA CYS A 266 37.00 -16.41 4.78
C CYS A 266 38.45 -16.10 4.34
N VAL A 267 39.25 -15.49 5.22
CA VAL A 267 40.66 -15.12 4.98
C VAL A 267 41.64 -16.03 5.78
N SER A 268 41.12 -17.01 6.52
CA SER A 268 41.88 -18.08 7.19
C SER A 268 41.77 -19.38 6.42
#